data_AF-A0A2X2W025-F1
#
_entry.id   AF-A0A2X2W025-F1
#
_cell.length_a   1.000
_cell.length_b   1.000
_cell.length_c   1.000
_cell.angle_alpha   90.00
_cell.angle_beta   90.00
_cell.angle_gamma   90.00
#
_symmetry.space_group_name_H-M   'P 1'
#
loop_
_entity.id
_entity.type
_entity.pdbx_description
1 polymer ?
#
loop_
_entity_poly.entity_id
_entity_poly.type
_entity_poly.pdbx_seq_one_letter_code
_entity_poly.pdbx_strand_id
1 'polypeptide(L)'
;MRNNKFLTFIFSCIPGAGHMYLGFQKKGLQIMLLFFSLLFLGDFLRTNIFFVLIPVIWFYSFFDVRKAFNKSETFEDEIRCFSLINFDLKYIGYFLIFAGIIGLMNGALFPIMSVYLDWHTIETIKDVLMSLILIIIGIKLICGKKVYYKRLNPPSDEN
;
A
#
# COMPACT_ATOMS: atom_id res chain seq x y z
N MET A 1 20.16 12.05 23.63
CA MET A 1 20.19 13.41 23.05
C MET A 1 18.78 13.98 23.17
N ARG A 2 18.59 15.20 23.68
CA ARG A 2 17.25 15.80 23.80
C ARG A 2 16.85 16.32 22.42
N ASN A 3 16.08 15.52 21.68
CA ASN A 3 15.61 15.86 20.34
C ASN A 3 14.87 17.21 20.38
N ASN A 4 15.20 18.11 19.44
CA ASN A 4 14.59 19.44 19.42
C ASN A 4 13.14 19.34 18.90
N LYS A 5 12.18 19.84 19.69
CA LYS A 5 10.74 19.89 19.36
C LYS A 5 10.48 20.44 17.95
N PHE A 6 11.22 21.47 17.57
CA PHE A 6 11.07 22.12 16.26
C PHE A 6 11.59 21.24 15.11
N LEU A 7 12.75 20.61 15.27
CA LEU A 7 13.29 19.70 14.26
C LEU A 7 12.44 18.44 14.12
N THR A 8 11.95 17.87 15.22
CA THR A 8 11.01 16.73 15.16
C THR A 8 9.75 17.09 14.39
N PHE A 9 9.22 18.30 14.56
CA PHE A 9 8.06 18.78 13.79
C PHE A 9 8.39 18.88 12.29
N ILE A 10 9.51 19.51 11.92
CA ILE A 10 9.92 19.61 10.51
C ILE A 10 10.09 18.21 9.89
N PHE A 11 10.81 17.30 10.56
CA PHE A 11 11.01 15.96 10.06
C PHE A 11 9.72 15.13 10.04
N SER A 12 8.74 15.39 10.92
CA SER A 12 7.45 14.70 10.89
C SER A 12 6.61 15.04 9.66
N CYS A 13 6.85 16.18 9.01
CA CYS A 13 6.19 16.53 7.74
C CYS A 13 6.68 15.68 6.57
N ILE A 14 7.83 15.02 6.69
CA ILE A 14 8.33 14.08 5.69
C ILE A 14 8.01 12.67 6.19
N PRO A 15 7.19 11.89 5.45
CA PRO A 15 6.76 10.57 5.89
C PRO A 15 7.97 9.68 6.16
N GLY A 16 8.06 9.14 7.38
CA GLY A 16 9.17 8.31 7.87
C GLY A 16 10.44 9.05 8.33
N ALA A 17 10.69 10.31 7.95
CA ALA A 17 11.91 11.02 8.35
C ALA A 17 11.89 11.39 9.85
N GLY A 18 10.72 11.76 10.37
CA GLY A 18 10.53 12.03 11.79
C GLY A 18 10.88 10.80 12.66
N HIS A 19 10.53 9.59 12.22
CA HIS A 19 10.91 8.35 12.91
C HIS A 19 12.42 8.16 12.92
N MET A 20 13.09 8.37 11.79
CA MET A 20 14.55 8.28 11.70
C MET A 20 15.24 9.29 12.60
N TYR A 21 14.73 10.54 12.65
CA TYR A 21 15.25 11.59 13.53
C TYR A 21 15.13 11.23 15.02
N LEU A 22 14.07 10.52 15.40
CA LEU A 22 13.89 10.01 16.77
C LEU A 22 14.73 8.75 17.07
N GLY A 23 15.51 8.25 16.11
CA GLY A 23 16.39 7.07 16.26
C GLY A 23 15.77 5.77 15.71
N PHE A 24 14.53 5.79 15.23
CA PHE A 24 13.81 4.62 14.72
C PHE A 24 14.02 4.43 13.21
N GLN A 25 15.26 4.11 12.82
CA GLN A 25 15.68 4.00 11.42
C GLN A 25 14.84 2.99 10.62
N LYS A 26 14.62 1.78 11.16
CA LYS A 26 13.88 0.70 10.47
C LYS A 26 12.42 1.09 10.17
N LYS A 27 11.72 1.61 11.18
CA LYS A 27 10.31 2.04 11.05
C LYS A 27 10.19 3.22 10.09
N GLY A 28 11.08 4.21 10.20
CA GLY A 28 11.13 5.34 9.29
C GLY A 28 11.34 4.93 7.84
N LEU A 29 12.29 4.01 7.59
CA LEU A 29 12.56 3.50 6.24
C LEU A 29 11.36 2.75 5.66
N GLN A 30 10.67 1.94 6.47
CA GLN A 30 9.47 1.23 6.03
C GLN A 30 8.35 2.18 5.63
N ILE A 31 8.07 3.20 6.44
CA ILE A 31 7.04 4.20 6.13
C ILE A 31 7.41 5.01 4.89
N MET A 32 8.69 5.40 4.76
CA MET A 32 9.20 6.04 3.53
C MET A 32 8.98 5.15 2.31
N LEU A 33 9.42 3.90 2.36
CA LEU A 33 9.28 2.96 1.26
C LEU A 33 7.82 2.74 0.89
N LEU A 34 6.92 2.62 1.85
CA LEU A 34 5.49 2.48 1.60
C LEU A 34 4.93 3.73 0.89
N PHE A 35 5.25 4.92 1.41
CA PHE A 35 4.77 6.18 0.86
C PHE A 35 5.25 6.41 -0.58
N PHE A 36 6.56 6.26 -0.82
CA PHE A 36 7.14 6.42 -2.16
C PHE A 36 6.74 5.31 -3.11
N SER A 37 6.53 4.08 -2.62
CA SER A 37 6.02 2.98 -3.43
C SER A 37 4.61 3.25 -3.92
N LEU A 38 3.75 3.87 -3.11
CA LEU A 38 2.39 4.26 -3.55
C LEU A 38 2.40 5.38 -4.58
N LEU A 39 3.29 6.36 -4.42
CA LEU A 39 3.52 7.39 -5.46
C LEU A 39 3.96 6.76 -6.77
N PHE A 40 5.01 5.92 -6.72
CA PHE A 40 5.54 5.22 -7.88
C PHE A 40 4.48 4.33 -8.53
N LEU A 41 3.73 3.57 -7.75
CA LEU A 41 2.73 2.65 -8.26
C LEU A 41 1.54 3.38 -8.88
N GLY A 42 1.12 4.51 -8.31
CA GLY A 42 0.08 5.37 -8.89
C GLY A 42 0.49 5.93 -10.26
N ASP A 43 1.72 6.43 -10.36
CA ASP A 43 2.27 6.94 -11.62
C ASP A 43 2.47 5.82 -12.65
N PHE A 44 3.11 4.72 -12.25
CA PHE A 44 3.39 3.57 -13.11
C PHE A 44 2.12 2.92 -13.66
N LEU A 45 1.11 2.74 -12.81
CA LEU A 45 -0.19 2.21 -13.22
C LEU A 45 -1.10 3.27 -13.84
N ARG A 46 -0.65 4.53 -13.96
CA ARG A 46 -1.39 5.69 -14.49
C ARG A 46 -2.78 5.79 -13.89
N THR A 47 -2.90 5.58 -12.58
CA THR A 47 -4.17 5.54 -11.86
C THR A 47 -4.15 6.41 -10.62
N ASN A 48 -5.25 7.13 -10.41
CA ASN A 48 -5.41 8.05 -9.30
C ASN A 48 -5.88 7.36 -8.01
N ILE A 49 -6.21 6.06 -8.05
CA ILE A 49 -6.77 5.35 -6.89
C ILE A 49 -5.82 5.37 -5.68
N PHE A 50 -4.51 5.38 -5.89
CA PHE A 50 -3.52 5.41 -4.80
C PHE A 50 -3.38 6.79 -4.14
N PHE A 51 -3.81 7.87 -4.80
CA PHE A 51 -3.72 9.21 -4.24
C PHE A 51 -4.54 9.39 -2.96
N VAL A 52 -5.61 8.61 -2.76
CA VAL A 52 -6.37 8.64 -1.49
C VAL A 52 -5.58 8.07 -0.32
N LEU A 53 -4.65 7.14 -0.57
CA LEU A 53 -3.85 6.49 0.47
C LEU A 53 -2.67 7.37 0.92
N ILE A 54 -2.18 8.25 0.05
CA ILE A 54 -1.08 9.17 0.33
C ILE A 54 -1.34 10.04 1.56
N PRO A 55 -2.42 10.84 1.65
CA PRO A 55 -2.68 11.66 2.83
C PRO A 55 -2.90 10.79 4.07
N VAL A 56 -3.53 9.62 3.94
CA VAL A 56 -3.77 8.70 5.06
C VAL A 56 -2.44 8.24 5.67
N ILE A 57 -1.49 7.79 4.85
CA ILE A 57 -0.18 7.32 5.32
C ILE A 57 0.67 8.50 5.82
N TRP A 58 0.56 9.65 5.18
CA TRP A 58 1.25 10.87 5.62
C TRP A 58 0.77 11.30 7.01
N PHE A 59 -0.54 11.42 7.24
CA PHE A 59 -1.10 11.77 8.54
C PHE A 59 -0.76 10.73 9.60
N TYR A 60 -0.85 9.44 9.26
CA TYR A 60 -0.40 8.37 10.14
C TYR A 60 1.04 8.59 10.58
N SER A 61 1.96 8.77 9.63
CA SER A 61 3.37 9.03 9.92
C SER A 61 3.55 10.27 10.81
N PHE A 62 2.86 11.36 10.50
CA PHE A 62 2.98 12.63 11.22
C PHE A 62 2.55 12.50 12.70
N PHE A 63 1.35 11.95 12.94
CA PHE A 63 0.82 11.79 14.30
C PHE A 63 1.60 10.75 15.10
N ASP A 64 2.09 9.71 14.44
CA ASP A 64 2.87 8.66 15.07
C ASP A 64 4.20 9.19 15.63
N VAL A 65 4.93 9.99 14.85
CA VAL A 65 6.14 10.69 15.32
C VAL A 65 5.82 11.59 16.51
N ARG A 66 4.69 12.29 16.48
CA ARG A 66 4.32 13.21 17.57
C ARG A 66 3.97 12.47 18.86
N LYS A 67 3.30 11.33 18.76
CA LYS A 67 3.02 10.45 19.90
C LYS A 67 4.31 9.98 20.56
N ALA A 68 5.28 9.53 19.77
CA ALA A 68 6.58 9.03 20.23
C ALA A 68 7.51 10.08 20.82
N PHE A 69 7.35 11.33 20.37
CA PHE A 69 8.09 12.42 20.95
C PHE A 69 7.56 12.79 22.35
N ASN A 70 6.24 12.70 22.56
CA ASN A 70 5.59 13.10 23.80
C ASN A 70 5.60 12.00 24.87
N LYS A 71 5.41 10.75 24.46
CA LYS A 71 5.50 9.56 25.28
C LYS A 71 6.82 8.90 24.90
N SER A 72 7.74 8.73 25.85
CA SER A 72 8.98 7.95 25.67
C SER A 72 8.68 6.45 25.49
N GLU A 73 7.66 6.12 24.69
CA GLU A 73 7.25 4.77 24.33
C GLU A 73 8.16 4.30 23.20
N THR A 74 8.82 3.17 23.43
CA THR A 74 9.59 2.47 22.43
C THR A 74 8.63 1.89 21.39
N PHE A 75 8.79 2.25 20.11
CA PHE A 75 7.97 1.73 19.01
C PHE A 75 8.17 0.23 18.68
N GLU A 76 8.86 -0.52 19.54
CA GLU A 76 9.22 -1.93 19.30
C GLU A 76 7.99 -2.82 19.07
N ASP A 77 6.84 -2.51 19.68
CA ASP A 77 5.62 -3.31 19.53
C ASP A 77 4.96 -3.17 18.15
N GLU A 78 5.08 -2.02 17.47
CA GLU A 78 4.47 -1.80 16.15
C GLU A 78 5.33 -2.33 14.98
N ILE A 79 6.66 -2.35 15.13
CA ILE A 79 7.57 -2.97 14.14
C ILE A 79 7.23 -4.45 13.94
N ARG A 80 6.76 -5.11 15.01
CA ARG A 80 6.34 -6.50 15.01
C ARG A 80 5.08 -6.74 14.17
N CYS A 81 4.14 -5.80 14.11
CA CYS A 81 2.94 -5.90 13.29
C CYS A 81 3.26 -5.97 11.79
N PHE A 82 4.27 -5.23 11.33
CA PHE A 82 4.67 -5.27 9.91
C PHE A 82 5.61 -6.47 9.61
N SER A 83 6.43 -6.88 10.59
CA SER A 83 7.19 -8.14 10.51
C SER A 83 6.28 -9.37 10.43
N LEU A 84 5.04 -9.29 10.92
CA LEU A 84 4.04 -10.36 10.81
C LEU A 84 3.40 -10.47 9.43
N ILE A 85 3.63 -9.48 8.54
CA ILE A 85 3.30 -9.65 7.14
C ILE A 85 4.42 -10.50 6.51
N ASN A 86 4.38 -11.80 6.79
CA ASN A 86 5.04 -12.83 6.00
C ASN A 86 4.41 -12.82 4.61
N PHE A 87 4.72 -11.80 3.81
CA PHE A 87 4.45 -11.83 2.39
C PHE A 87 5.29 -12.97 1.83
N ASP A 88 4.63 -14.10 1.55
CA ASP A 88 5.24 -15.15 0.77
C ASP A 88 5.74 -14.48 -0.53
N LEU A 89 7.05 -14.59 -0.82
CA LEU A 89 7.70 -13.92 -1.97
C LEU A 89 6.94 -14.19 -3.27
N LYS A 90 6.20 -15.31 -3.32
CA LYS A 90 5.24 -15.66 -4.37
C LYS A 90 4.18 -14.59 -4.60
N TYR A 91 3.54 -14.06 -3.56
CA TYR A 91 2.51 -13.01 -3.70
C TYR A 91 3.11 -11.69 -4.17
N ILE A 92 4.32 -11.34 -3.72
CA ILE A 92 5.06 -10.18 -4.24
C ILE A 92 5.33 -10.38 -5.74
N GLY A 93 5.75 -11.58 -6.15
CA GLY A 93 5.96 -11.93 -7.56
C GLY A 93 4.70 -11.81 -8.40
N TYR A 94 3.57 -12.38 -7.95
CA TYR A 94 2.28 -12.24 -8.64
C TYR A 94 1.85 -10.77 -8.77
N PHE A 95 2.04 -9.99 -7.71
CA PHE A 95 1.75 -8.56 -7.72
C PHE A 95 2.62 -7.81 -8.75
N LEU A 96 3.93 -8.11 -8.81
CA LEU A 96 4.85 -7.47 -9.77
C LEU A 96 4.49 -7.81 -11.23
N ILE A 97 4.17 -9.08 -11.51
CA ILE A 97 3.74 -9.51 -12.85
C ILE A 97 2.44 -8.79 -13.24
N PHE A 98 1.47 -8.76 -12.34
CA PHE A 98 0.19 -8.10 -12.58
C PHE A 98 0.35 -6.59 -12.81
N ALA A 99 1.15 -5.92 -11.97
CA ALA A 99 1.48 -4.51 -12.14
C ALA A 99 2.19 -4.26 -13.48
N GLY A 100 3.15 -5.12 -13.85
CA GLY A 100 3.87 -5.02 -15.12
C GLY A 100 2.96 -5.16 -16.35
N ILE A 101 1.97 -6.07 -16.32
CA ILE A 101 0.98 -6.22 -17.39
C ILE A 101 0.16 -4.94 -17.54
N ILE A 102 -0.36 -4.39 -16.44
CA ILE A 102 -1.11 -3.12 -16.47
C ILE A 102 -0.23 -1.97 -17.00
N GLY A 103 1.03 -1.90 -16.55
CA GLY A 103 2.00 -0.92 -17.03
C GLY A 103 2.25 -1.02 -18.54
N LEU A 104 2.40 -2.23 -19.09
CA LEU A 104 2.54 -2.46 -20.53
C LEU A 104 1.30 -2.04 -21.31
N MET A 105 0.09 -2.34 -20.78
CA MET A 105 -1.15 -1.88 -21.40
C MET A 105 -1.18 -0.35 -21.47
N ASN A 106 -0.84 0.30 -20.37
CA ASN A 106 -0.86 1.76 -20.22
C ASN A 106 0.25 2.52 -20.95
N GLY A 107 1.43 1.92 -21.07
CA GLY A 107 2.61 2.53 -21.68
C GLY A 107 2.81 2.21 -23.16
N ALA A 108 2.34 1.05 -23.62
CA ALA A 108 2.52 0.61 -25.01
C ALA A 108 1.19 0.39 -25.73
N LEU A 109 0.32 -0.46 -25.17
CA LEU A 109 -0.87 -0.94 -25.88
C LEU A 109 -1.87 0.20 -26.17
N PHE A 110 -2.26 0.98 -25.15
CA PHE A 110 -3.19 2.08 -25.33
C PHE A 110 -2.65 3.24 -26.18
N PRO A 111 -1.38 3.66 -26.06
CA PRO A 111 -0.79 4.64 -26.99
C PRO A 111 -0.74 4.17 -28.46
N ILE A 112 -0.54 2.87 -28.71
CA ILE A 112 -0.63 2.33 -30.08
C ILE A 112 -2.08 2.39 -30.57
N MET A 113 -3.03 2.05 -29.70
CA MET A 113 -4.46 2.13 -30.03
C MET A 113 -4.93 3.56 -30.28
N SER A 114 -4.30 4.59 -29.68
CA SER A 114 -4.68 6.00 -29.92
C SER A 114 -4.38 6.52 -31.31
N VAL A 115 -3.64 5.75 -32.12
CA VAL A 115 -3.47 6.03 -33.55
C VAL A 115 -4.74 5.66 -34.34
N TYR A 116 -5.50 4.66 -33.88
CA TYR A 116 -6.65 4.09 -34.59
C TYR A 116 -7.99 4.42 -33.95
N LEU A 117 -8.01 4.65 -32.64
CA LEU A 117 -9.20 4.93 -31.84
C LEU A 117 -9.10 6.31 -31.20
N ASP A 118 -10.24 6.99 -31.12
CA ASP A 118 -10.33 8.28 -30.46
C ASP A 118 -10.03 8.19 -28.96
N TRP A 119 -9.50 9.28 -28.40
CA TRP A 119 -9.11 9.37 -27.00
C TRP A 119 -10.24 8.99 -26.04
N HIS A 120 -11.47 9.42 -26.34
CA HIS A 120 -12.62 9.12 -25.49
C HIS A 120 -12.95 7.62 -25.45
N THR A 121 -12.78 6.93 -26.58
CA THR A 121 -13.02 5.48 -26.66
C THR A 121 -11.97 4.71 -25.86
N ILE A 122 -10.72 5.14 -25.90
CA ILE A 122 -9.63 4.51 -25.17
C ILE A 122 -9.79 4.68 -23.66
N GLU A 123 -10.15 5.88 -23.20
CA GLU A 123 -10.45 6.12 -21.79
C GLU A 123 -11.63 5.28 -21.32
N THR A 124 -12.70 5.20 -22.12
CA THR A 124 -13.85 4.34 -21.81
C THR A 124 -13.45 2.87 -21.68
N ILE A 125 -12.62 2.35 -22.59
CA ILE A 125 -12.13 0.96 -22.53
C ILE A 125 -11.27 0.74 -21.28
N LYS A 126 -10.39 1.69 -20.94
CA LYS A 126 -9.56 1.63 -19.72
C LYS A 126 -10.41 1.58 -18.46
N ASP A 127 -11.41 2.47 -18.35
CA ASP A 127 -12.27 2.57 -17.17
C ASP A 127 -13.12 1.31 -16.97
N VAL A 128 -13.63 0.74 -18.07
CA VAL A 128 -14.35 -0.55 -18.05
C VAL A 128 -13.43 -1.68 -17.59
N LEU A 129 -12.20 -1.77 -18.10
CA LEU A 129 -11.23 -2.78 -17.69
C LEU A 129 -10.86 -2.66 -16.20
N MET A 130 -10.58 -1.44 -15.72
CA MET A 130 -10.26 -1.20 -14.31
C MET A 130 -11.43 -1.57 -13.40
N SER A 131 -12.66 -1.23 -13.79
CA SER A 131 -13.87 -1.58 -13.06
C SER A 131 -14.07 -3.10 -12.99
N LEU A 132 -13.87 -3.82 -14.10
CA LEU A 132 -13.94 -5.29 -14.14
C LEU A 132 -12.90 -5.94 -13.22
N ILE A 133 -11.65 -5.46 -13.24
CA ILE A 133 -10.58 -5.94 -12.35
C ILE A 133 -11.00 -5.76 -10.89
N LEU A 134 -11.53 -4.58 -10.54
CA LEU A 134 -11.92 -4.26 -9.16
C LEU A 134 -13.10 -5.11 -8.69
N ILE A 135 -14.08 -5.38 -9.57
CA ILE A 135 -15.19 -6.29 -9.29
C ILE A 135 -14.68 -7.72 -9.05
N ILE A 136 -13.79 -8.23 -9.91
CA ILE A 136 -13.22 -9.58 -9.77
C ILE A 136 -12.47 -9.72 -8.43
N ILE A 137 -11.66 -8.72 -8.08
CA ILE A 137 -10.95 -8.68 -6.79
C ILE A 137 -11.95 -8.65 -5.63
N GLY A 138 -12.99 -7.81 -5.72
CA GLY A 138 -14.05 -7.71 -4.72
C GLY A 138 -14.77 -9.05 -4.48
N ILE A 139 -15.18 -9.74 -5.55
CA ILE A 139 -15.82 -11.06 -5.47
C ILE A 139 -14.88 -12.08 -4.83
N LYS A 140 -13.61 -12.12 -5.25
CA LYS A 140 -12.61 -13.05 -4.70
C LYS A 140 -12.39 -12.82 -3.20
N LEU A 141 -12.37 -11.56 -2.74
CA LEU A 141 -12.26 -11.22 -1.33
C LEU A 141 -13.47 -11.69 -0.51
N ILE A 142 -14.69 -11.58 -1.06
CA ILE A 142 -15.92 -12.04 -0.39
C ILE A 142 -15.92 -13.58 -0.28
N CYS A 143 -15.51 -14.30 -1.32
CA CYS A 143 -15.52 -15.77 -1.33
C CYS A 143 -14.40 -16.41 -0.47
N GLY A 144 -13.31 -15.71 -0.18
CA GLY A 144 -12.14 -16.25 0.52
C GLY A 144 -12.34 -16.62 2.00
N LYS A 145 -13.42 -16.17 2.65
CA LYS A 145 -13.64 -16.38 4.10
C LYS A 145 -14.12 -17.78 4.52
N LYS A 146 -14.55 -18.64 3.59
CA LYS A 146 -15.09 -19.98 3.95
C LYS A 146 -14.03 -20.98 4.45
N VAL A 147 -12.74 -20.74 4.23
CA VAL A 147 -11.67 -21.70 4.57
C VAL A 147 -11.11 -21.52 5.99
N TYR A 148 -11.24 -20.34 6.61
CA TYR A 148 -10.69 -20.09 7.95
C TYR A 148 -11.62 -20.58 9.08
N TYR A 149 -12.95 -20.46 8.91
CA TYR A 149 -13.94 -20.88 9.91
C TYR A 149 -13.95 -22.40 10.13
N LYS A 150 -13.80 -23.19 9.06
CA LYS A 150 -13.81 -24.67 9.11
C LYS A 150 -12.55 -25.27 9.77
N ARG A 151 -11.49 -24.48 9.94
CA ARG A 151 -10.24 -24.91 10.63
C ARG A 151 -10.24 -24.60 12.13
N LEU A 152 -11.06 -23.65 12.58
CA LEU A 152 -11.21 -23.27 13.99
C LEU A 152 -12.34 -24.04 14.70
N ASN A 153 -13.36 -24.48 13.96
CA ASN A 153 -14.39 -25.41 14.45
C ASN A 153 -14.41 -26.65 13.53
N PRO A 154 -13.55 -27.66 13.77
CA PRO A 154 -13.77 -28.97 13.18
C PRO A 154 -15.10 -29.52 13.70
N PRO A 155 -15.88 -30.24 12.88
CA PRO A 155 -17.07 -30.94 13.37
C PRO A 155 -16.62 -31.86 14.51
N SER A 156 -17.26 -31.72 15.68
CA SER A 156 -17.15 -32.70 16.74
C SER A 156 -17.66 -34.02 16.19
N ASP A 157 -16.81 -35.04 16.14
CA ASP A 157 -17.22 -36.40 15.80
C ASP A 157 -18.37 -36.79 16.74
N GLU A 158 -19.58 -36.86 16.20
CA GLU A 158 -20.73 -37.50 16.86
C GLU A 158 -20.50 -39.01 16.80
N ASN A 159 -20.41 -39.64 17.98
CA ASN A 159 -20.43 -41.08 18.17
C ASN A 159 -21.73 -41.71 17.68
#